data_AF-A0A7C1Z0Q1-F1
#
_entry.id   AF-A0A7C1Z0Q1-F1
#
_cell.length_a   1.000
_cell.length_b   1.000
_cell.length_c   1.000
_cell.angle_alpha   90.00
_cell.angle_beta   90.00
_cell.angle_gamma   90.00
#
_symmetry.space_group_name_H-M   'P 1'
#
loop_
_entity.id
_entity.type
_entity.pdbx_description
1 polymer ?
#
loop_
_entity_poly.entity_id
_entity_poly.type
_entity_poly.pdbx_seq_one_letter_code
_entity_poly.pdbx_strand_id
1 'polypeptide(L)'
;MPILSRKAPKMMSEDDRRIFIIEGLVDIGPKKAKQLIDKFCTPEEVFIAIKNTKIIYTRTNNPKGIKGPLDQLTGFGWKFVEKNKIIIFGERFLEENKNN
;
A
#
# COMPACT_ATOMS: atom_id res chain seq x y z
N MET A 1 -6.63 9.06 18.40
CA MET A 1 -5.60 8.01 18.57
C MET A 1 -5.81 6.94 17.51
N PRO A 2 -4.76 6.44 16.84
CA PRO A 2 -4.90 5.22 16.06
C PRO A 2 -5.18 4.05 17.03
N ILE A 3 -6.10 3.18 16.66
CA ILE A 3 -6.31 1.92 17.37
C ILE A 3 -5.09 1.03 17.04
N LEU A 4 -4.20 0.83 18.01
CA LEU A 4 -2.92 0.12 17.86
C LEU A 4 -3.05 -1.36 17.50
N SER A 5 -4.26 -1.92 17.48
CA SER A 5 -4.52 -3.25 16.95
C SER A 5 -6.00 -3.39 16.61
N ARG A 6 -6.31 -3.57 15.33
CA ARG A 6 -7.67 -3.95 14.91
C ARG A 6 -7.79 -5.46 15.06
N LYS A 7 -8.69 -5.91 15.94
CA LYS A 7 -9.04 -7.34 16.07
C LYS A 7 -10.14 -7.70 15.08
N ALA A 8 -9.90 -8.72 14.27
CA ALA A 8 -10.89 -9.27 13.37
C ALA A 8 -12.14 -9.77 14.14
N PRO A 9 -13.37 -9.39 13.75
CA PRO A 9 -14.60 -9.96 14.31
C PRO A 9 -14.66 -11.49 14.12
N LYS A 10 -15.27 -12.20 15.08
CA LYS A 10 -15.31 -13.69 15.10
C LYS A 10 -16.04 -14.32 13.90
N MET A 11 -16.92 -13.57 13.22
CA MET A 11 -17.74 -14.04 12.10
C MET A 11 -17.45 -13.25 10.80
N MET A 12 -16.18 -13.16 10.40
CA MET A 12 -15.80 -12.46 9.18
C MET A 12 -15.53 -13.46 8.05
N SER A 13 -16.10 -13.20 6.87
CA SER A 13 -15.85 -13.98 5.64
C SER A 13 -14.37 -13.91 5.25
N GLU A 14 -13.90 -14.82 4.39
CA GLU A 14 -12.52 -14.77 3.91
C GLU A 14 -12.21 -13.48 3.15
N ASP A 15 -13.14 -13.00 2.32
CA ASP A 15 -12.98 -11.76 1.57
C ASP A 15 -12.92 -10.55 2.49
N ASP A 16 -13.80 -10.49 3.49
CA ASP A 16 -13.78 -9.42 4.48
C ASP A 16 -12.50 -9.45 5.32
N ARG A 17 -11.96 -10.64 5.62
CA ARG A 17 -10.66 -10.79 6.30
C ARG A 17 -9.52 -10.23 5.45
N ARG A 18 -9.51 -10.50 4.15
CA ARG A 18 -8.49 -9.95 3.23
C ARG A 18 -8.55 -8.43 3.20
N ILE A 19 -9.75 -7.87 3.08
CA ILE A 19 -9.98 -6.42 3.10
C ILE A 19 -9.51 -5.86 4.45
N PHE A 20 -9.87 -6.51 5.56
CA PHE A 20 -9.52 -6.07 6.91
C PHE A 20 -8.00 -6.03 7.17
N ILE A 21 -7.24 -7.00 6.65
CA ILE A 21 -5.77 -6.98 6.71
C ILE A 21 -5.24 -5.74 5.98
N ILE A 22 -5.72 -5.51 4.76
CA ILE A 22 -5.29 -4.37 3.95
C ILE A 22 -5.70 -3.05 4.58
N GLU A 23 -6.81 -3.00 5.31
CA GLU A 23 -7.20 -1.82 6.08
C GLU A 23 -6.21 -1.41 7.18
N GLY A 24 -5.28 -2.29 7.57
CA GLY A 24 -4.20 -1.98 8.50
C GLY A 24 -3.08 -1.10 7.93
N LEU A 25 -3.06 -0.88 6.61
CA LEU A 25 -2.10 0.00 5.95
C LEU A 25 -2.34 1.48 6.28
N VAL A 26 -1.35 2.33 6.04
CA VAL A 26 -1.47 3.78 6.30
C VAL A 26 -2.26 4.46 5.19
N ASP A 27 -3.10 5.42 5.59
CA ASP A 27 -3.97 6.22 4.72
C ASP A 27 -4.95 5.40 3.88
N ILE A 28 -5.42 4.28 4.46
CA ILE A 28 -6.37 3.37 3.84
C ILE A 28 -7.66 3.25 4.67
N GLY A 29 -8.78 3.07 3.96
CA GLY A 29 -10.06 2.73 4.56
C GLY A 29 -10.77 1.68 3.70
N PRO A 30 -11.98 1.24 4.10
CA PRO A 30 -12.66 0.09 3.50
C PRO A 30 -12.76 0.15 1.97
N LYS A 31 -13.09 1.33 1.42
CA LYS A 31 -13.22 1.53 -0.03
C LYS A 31 -11.90 1.26 -0.78
N LYS A 32 -10.78 1.79 -0.27
CA LYS A 32 -9.47 1.59 -0.90
C LYS A 32 -8.95 0.18 -0.68
N ALA A 33 -9.18 -0.39 0.50
CA ALA A 33 -8.79 -1.76 0.80
C ALA A 33 -9.52 -2.77 -0.09
N LYS A 34 -10.83 -2.60 -0.25
CA LYS A 34 -11.64 -3.37 -1.20
C LYS A 34 -11.13 -3.19 -2.63
N GLN A 35 -10.85 -1.96 -3.08
CA GLN A 35 -10.31 -1.73 -4.41
C GLN A 35 -8.98 -2.47 -4.67
N LEU A 36 -8.11 -2.55 -3.66
CA LEU A 36 -6.85 -3.31 -3.76
C LEU A 36 -7.11 -4.82 -3.82
N ILE A 37 -7.99 -5.36 -2.97
CA ILE A 37 -8.33 -6.79 -2.98
C ILE A 37 -9.09 -7.18 -4.26
N ASP A 38 -10.02 -6.36 -4.74
CA ASP A 38 -10.72 -6.60 -6.01
C ASP A 38 -9.73 -6.66 -7.19
N LYS A 39 -8.64 -5.89 -7.12
CA LYS A 39 -7.64 -5.81 -8.20
C LYS A 39 -6.56 -6.88 -8.12
N PHE A 40 -6.06 -7.16 -6.92
CA PHE A 40 -4.89 -8.01 -6.68
C PHE A 40 -5.24 -9.34 -5.99
N CYS A 41 -6.51 -9.58 -5.68
CA CYS A 41 -7.09 -10.81 -5.12
C CYS A 41 -6.69 -11.16 -3.68
N THR A 42 -5.42 -11.02 -3.30
CA THR A 42 -4.90 -11.43 -1.99
C THR A 42 -4.09 -10.32 -1.32
N PRO A 43 -3.97 -10.33 0.03
CA PRO A 43 -3.12 -9.36 0.72
C PRO A 43 -1.65 -9.42 0.31
N GLU A 44 -1.13 -10.61 0.04
CA GLU A 44 0.24 -10.82 -0.44
C GLU A 44 0.50 -10.10 -1.77
N GLU A 45 -0.40 -10.27 -2.73
CA GLU A 45 -0.30 -9.61 -4.03
C GLU A 45 -0.41 -8.08 -3.91
N VAL A 46 -1.18 -7.57 -2.95
CA VAL A 46 -1.20 -6.13 -2.63
C VAL A 46 0.17 -5.67 -2.12
N PHE A 47 0.83 -6.44 -1.24
CA PHE A 47 2.17 -6.10 -0.76
C PHE A 47 3.21 -6.15 -1.88
N ILE A 48 3.13 -7.14 -2.77
CA ILE A 48 3.97 -7.23 -3.97
C ILE A 48 3.73 -6.03 -4.90
N ALA A 49 2.47 -5.63 -5.10
CA ALA A 49 2.12 -4.45 -5.88
C ALA A 49 2.69 -3.16 -5.28
N ILE A 50 2.62 -3.00 -3.95
CA ILE A 50 3.24 -1.87 -3.23
C ILE A 50 4.76 -1.90 -3.42
N LYS A 51 5.40 -3.06 -3.21
CA LYS A 51 6.85 -3.24 -3.37
C LYS A 51 7.33 -2.80 -4.76
N ASN A 52 6.64 -3.26 -5.79
CA ASN A 52 7.01 -3.08 -7.19
C ASN A 52 6.55 -1.75 -7.80
N THR A 53 5.78 -0.94 -7.06
CA THR A 53 5.44 0.42 -7.49
C THR A 53 6.57 1.37 -7.13
N LYS A 54 7.17 2.02 -8.12
CA LYS A 54 8.24 3.01 -7.95
C LYS A 54 7.66 4.42 -7.80
N ILE A 55 8.33 5.25 -7.01
CA ILE A 55 8.04 6.69 -6.94
C ILE A 55 8.83 7.37 -8.08
N ILE A 56 8.14 8.20 -8.87
CA ILE A 56 8.77 8.98 -9.93
C ILE A 56 9.12 10.35 -9.36
N TYR A 57 10.34 10.80 -9.61
CA TYR A 57 10.87 12.08 -9.16
C TYR A 57 11.01 13.05 -10.34
N THR A 58 10.92 14.35 -10.07
CA THR A 58 11.28 15.40 -11.03
C THR A 58 12.80 15.46 -11.21
N ARG A 59 13.27 16.25 -12.18
CA ARG A 59 14.69 16.58 -12.36
C ARG A 59 15.35 17.16 -11.09
N THR A 60 14.58 17.85 -10.25
CA THR A 60 15.05 18.44 -8.97
C THR A 60 14.85 17.50 -7.78
N ASN A 61 14.66 16.20 -8.02
CA ASN A 61 14.46 15.16 -7.01
C ASN A 61 13.21 15.33 -6.12
N ASN A 62 12.16 16.01 -6.62
CA ASN A 62 10.88 16.11 -5.92
C ASN A 62 9.95 14.97 -6.35
N PRO A 63 9.30 14.23 -5.43
CA PRO A 63 8.31 13.21 -5.81
C PRO A 63 7.18 13.82 -6.64
N LYS A 64 6.93 13.27 -7.84
CA LYS A 64 5.90 13.74 -8.78
C LYS A 64 4.73 12.76 -8.90
N GLY A 65 5.00 11.47 -8.84
CA GLY A 65 4.00 10.44 -9.11
C GLY A 65 4.50 9.03 -8.81
N ILE A 66 3.81 8.05 -9.37
CA ILE A 66 4.14 6.63 -9.22
C ILE A 66 4.11 5.93 -10.58
N LYS A 67 4.87 4.85 -10.70
CA LYS A 67 4.86 3.95 -11.86
C LYS A 67 4.92 2.51 -11.41
N GLY A 68 4.14 1.63 -12.02
CA GLY A 68 4.04 0.21 -11.67
C GLY A 68 2.65 -0.16 -11.18
N PRO A 69 2.45 -1.32 -10.53
CA PRO A 69 1.13 -1.92 -10.35
C PRO A 69 0.04 -1.02 -9.74
N LEU A 70 0.37 -0.04 -8.90
CA LEU A 70 -0.62 0.87 -8.33
C LEU A 70 -0.98 2.07 -9.22
N ASP A 71 -0.26 2.33 -10.31
CA ASP A 71 -0.54 3.46 -11.22
C ASP A 71 -1.86 3.32 -12.00
N GLN A 72 -2.35 2.09 -12.13
CA GLN A 72 -3.64 1.76 -12.74
C GLN A 72 -4.85 2.02 -11.82
N LEU A 73 -4.62 2.42 -10.55
CA LEU A 73 -5.67 2.66 -9.57
C LEU A 73 -5.70 4.12 -9.13
N THR A 74 -6.89 4.70 -9.05
CA THR A 74 -7.10 6.04 -8.52
C THR A 74 -7.00 6.07 -7.00
N GLY A 75 -6.45 7.16 -6.43
CA GLY A 75 -6.44 7.38 -4.97
C GLY A 75 -5.20 6.85 -4.25
N PHE A 76 -4.21 6.37 -5.00
CA PHE A 76 -2.90 5.92 -4.52
C PHE A 76 -1.80 6.80 -5.14
N GLY A 77 -1.20 7.66 -4.31
CA GLY A 77 -0.13 8.57 -4.73
C GLY A 77 1.22 8.20 -4.13
N TRP A 78 2.27 8.95 -4.47
CA TRP A 78 3.63 8.68 -4.00
C TRP A 78 3.75 8.62 -2.46
N LYS A 79 3.01 9.48 -1.74
CA LYS A 79 2.98 9.46 -0.26
C LYS A 79 2.43 8.15 0.30
N PHE A 80 1.40 7.60 -0.34
CA PHE A 80 0.83 6.32 0.07
C PHE A 80 1.86 5.19 -0.12
N VAL A 81 2.52 5.17 -1.27
CA VAL A 81 3.54 4.17 -1.59
C VAL A 81 4.72 4.27 -0.64
N GLU A 82 5.22 5.49 -0.36
CA GLU A 82 6.34 5.72 0.54
C GLU A 82 6.06 5.22 1.96
N LYS A 83 4.97 5.71 2.58
CA LYS A 83 4.61 5.35 3.96
C LYS A 83 4.40 3.85 4.13
N ASN A 84 3.71 3.22 3.18
CA ASN A 84 3.42 1.79 3.27
C ASN A 84 4.66 0.94 2.96
N LYS A 85 5.55 1.37 2.07
CA LYS A 85 6.85 0.70 1.91
C LYS A 85 7.67 0.72 3.19
N ILE A 86 7.70 1.85 3.91
CA ILE A 86 8.41 1.96 5.19
C ILE A 86 7.84 0.98 6.22
N ILE A 87 6.51 0.91 6.35
CA ILE A 87 5.88 0.04 7.36
C ILE A 87 6.02 -1.44 7.02
N ILE A 88 5.96 -1.82 5.74
CA ILE A 88 6.02 -3.22 5.32
C ILE A 88 7.46 -3.73 5.21
N PHE A 89 8.38 -2.91 4.68
CA PHE A 89 9.74 -3.33 4.29
C PHE A 89 10.88 -2.58 5.02
N GLY A 90 10.56 -1.55 5.81
CA GLY A 90 11.53 -0.72 6.52
C GLY A 90 12.08 0.46 5.70
N GLU A 91 12.75 1.40 6.37
CA GLU A 91 13.30 2.62 5.75
C GLU A 91 14.44 2.32 4.76
N ARG A 92 15.31 1.37 5.11
CA ARG A 92 16.45 0.95 4.25
C ARG A 92 16.01 0.52 2.86
N PHE A 93 14.81 -0.07 2.75
CA PHE A 93 14.25 -0.47 1.47
C PHE A 93 14.08 0.72 0.51
N LEU A 94 13.76 1.91 1.00
CA LEU A 94 13.63 3.10 0.14
C LEU A 94 14.98 3.66 -0.30
N GLU A 95 15.98 3.62 0.56
CA GLU A 95 17.32 4.15 0.27
C GLU A 95 17.99 3.37 -0.88
N GLU A 96 17.94 2.04 -0.82
CA GLU A 96 18.48 1.15 -1.86
C GLU A 96 17.78 1.33 -3.22
N ASN A 97 16.49 1.72 -3.20
CA ASN A 97 15.67 1.87 -4.40
C ASN A 97 15.56 3.32 -4.90
N LYS A 98 16.21 4.29 -4.24
CA LYS A 98 16.38 5.67 -4.75
C LYS A 98 17.61 5.80 -5.65
N ASN A 99 18.59 4.91 -5.50
CA ASN A 99 19.90 4.96 -6.18
C ASN A 99 20.00 4.04 -7.42
N ASN A 100 18.90 3.37 -7.79
CA ASN A 100 18.77 2.47 -8.95
C ASN A 100 17.71 2.98 -9.93
#